data_AF-A0A061N971-F1
#
_entry.id   AF-A0A061N971-F1
#
_cell.length_a   1.000
_cell.length_b   1.000
_cell.length_c   1.000
_cell.angle_alpha   90.00
_cell.angle_beta   90.00
_cell.angle_gamma   90.00
#
_symmetry.space_group_name_H-M   'P 1'
#
loop_
_entity.id
_entity.type
_entity.pdbx_description
1 polymer ?
#
loop_
_entity_poly.entity_id
_entity_poly.type
_entity_poly.pdbx_seq_one_letter_code
_entity_poly.pdbx_strand_id
1 'polypeptide(L)' 'MAHATAQGTVTTFERDETRIQDARAFLQKSVTKDQIQLIEGDAFERIEELQGSYDFFVCGCIKRS' A
#
# COMPACT_ATOMS: atom_id res chain seq x y z
N MET A 1 -2.07 -6.94 -7.25
CA MET A 1 -3.34 -6.18 -7.18
C MET A 1 -3.43 -5.11 -8.26
N ALA A 2 -2.51 -4.14 -8.35
CA ALA A 2 -2.62 -3.06 -9.34
C ALA A 2 -2.76 -3.54 -10.81
N HIS A 3 -2.06 -4.61 -11.21
CA HIS A 3 -2.23 -5.21 -12.55
C HIS A 3 -3.60 -5.87 -12.80
N ALA A 4 -4.36 -6.19 -11.75
CA ALA A 4 -5.68 -6.81 -11.86
C ALA A 4 -6.80 -5.79 -12.10
N THR A 5 -6.50 -4.49 -12.02
CA THR A 5 -7.47 -3.41 -12.21
C THR A 5 -7.02 -2.50 -13.35
N ALA A 6 -7.84 -2.32 -14.38
CA ALA A 6 -7.47 -1.47 -15.52
C ALA A 6 -7.34 0.02 -15.16
N GLN A 7 -8.02 0.48 -14.09
CA GLN A 7 -8.09 1.87 -13.63
C GLN A 7 -8.18 2.00 -12.09
N GLY A 8 -7.79 0.96 -11.36
CA GLY A 8 -7.89 0.97 -9.89
C GLY A 8 -6.71 1.67 -9.25
N THR A 9 -6.92 2.28 -8.08
CA THR A 9 -5.83 2.73 -7.21
C THR A 9 -5.67 1.76 -6.05
N VAL A 10 -4.44 1.63 -5.55
CA VAL A 10 -4.10 0.78 -4.42
C VAL A 10 -3.37 1.63 -3.40
N THR A 11 -3.96 1.76 -2.21
CA THR A 11 -3.25 2.25 -1.03
C THR A 11 -2.66 1.06 -0.28
N THR A 12 -1.37 1.09 0.04
CA THR A 12 -0.70 0.04 0.80
C THR A 12 0.15 0.64 1.92
N PHE A 13 0.24 -0.05 3.04
CA PHE A 13 1.06 0.35 4.19
C PHE A 13 2.28 -0.55 4.32
N GLU A 14 3.43 0.01 4.70
CA GLU A 14 4.62 -0.74 5.11
C GLU A 14 5.35 0.05 6.20
N ARG A 15 5.80 -0.64 7.25
CA ARG A 15 6.49 -0.02 8.39
C ARG A 15 7.99 -0.34 8.42
N ASP A 16 8.41 -1.41 7.75
CA ASP A 16 9.81 -1.79 7.69
C ASP A 16 10.56 -0.91 6.68
N GLU A 17 11.54 -0.16 7.17
CA GLU A 17 12.28 0.82 6.37
C GLU A 17 13.00 0.20 5.17
N THR A 18 13.54 -1.01 5.33
CA THR A 18 14.23 -1.70 4.24
C THR A 18 13.25 -2.08 3.14
N ARG A 19 12.09 -2.64 3.53
CA ARG A 19 11.01 -2.96 2.60
C ARG A 19 10.39 -1.74 1.93
N ILE A 20 10.32 -0.60 2.63
CA ILE A 20 9.90 0.68 2.02
C ILE A 20 10.85 1.05 0.88
N GLN A 21 12.17 0.99 1.09
CA GLN A 21 13.14 1.32 0.05
C GLN A 21 13.03 0.36 -1.14
N ASP A 22 12.93 -0.94 -0.88
CA ASP A 22 12.75 -1.96 -1.92
C ASP A 22 11.45 -1.73 -2.71
N ALA A 23 10.34 -1.44 -2.01
CA ALA A 23 9.06 -1.14 -2.62
C ALA A 23 9.14 0.10 -3.51
N ARG A 24 9.80 1.18 -3.05
CA ARG A 24 10.00 2.41 -3.84
C ARG A 24 10.82 2.11 -5.11
N ALA A 25 11.92 1.38 -4.98
CA ALA A 25 12.76 1.02 -6.13
C ALA A 25 12.03 0.13 -7.15
N PHE A 26 11.18 -0.78 -6.66
CA PHE A 26 10.33 -1.61 -7.52
C PHE A 26 9.25 -0.77 -8.22
N LEU A 27 8.54 0.08 -7.47
CA LEU A 27 7.49 0.94 -8.01
C LEU A 27 8.03 1.90 -9.07
N GLN A 28 9.21 2.48 -8.89
CA GLN A 28 9.82 3.37 -9.90
C GLN A 28 9.99 2.70 -11.28
N LYS A 29 10.20 1.39 -11.32
CA LYS A 29 10.36 0.60 -12.54
C LYS A 29 9.04 0.03 -13.08
N SER A 30 7.96 0.18 -12.32
CA SER A 30 6.65 -0.39 -12.66
C SER A 30 5.83 0.55 -13.53
N VAL A 31 5.09 -0.03 -14.49
CA VAL A 31 4.08 0.68 -15.29
C VAL A 31 2.84 1.07 -14.47
N THR A 32 2.65 0.47 -13.29
CA THR A 32 1.51 0.73 -12.40
C THR A 32 1.85 1.69 -11.25
N LYS A 33 3.04 2.33 -11.28
CA LYS A 33 3.50 3.19 -10.18
C LYS A 33 2.52 4.30 -9.82
N ASP A 34 1.86 4.88 -10.82
CA ASP A 34 0.91 6.00 -10.64
C ASP A 34 -0.43 5.53 -10.05
N GLN A 35 -0.65 4.21 -9.98
CA GLN A 35 -1.83 3.60 -9.36
C GLN A 35 -1.59 3.22 -7.89
N ILE A 36 -0.35 3.29 -7.40
CA ILE A 36 0.00 2.77 -6.06
C ILE A 36 0.44 3.91 -5.16
N GLN A 37 -0.27 4.08 -4.05
CA GLN A 37 0.12 4.96 -2.95
C GLN A 37 0.71 4.11 -1.81
N LEU A 38 2.01 4.28 -1.56
CA LEU A 38 2.70 3.68 -0.42
C LEU A 38 2.66 4.65 0.77
N ILE A 39 2.03 4.22 1.86
CA ILE A 39 2.00 4.92 3.14
C ILE A 39 3.00 4.23 4.08
N GLU A 40 3.95 5.00 4.60
CA GLU A 40 4.98 4.48 5.51
C GLU A 40 4.48 4.47 6.96
N GLY A 41 4.67 3.38 7.69
CA GLY A 41 4.27 3.25 9.10
C GLY A 41 3.27 2.13 9.38
N ASP A 42 2.87 2.01 10.64
CA ASP A 42 1.94 0.97 11.09
C ASP A 42 0.52 1.24 10.57
N ALA A 43 -0.06 0.25 9.90
CA ALA A 43 -1.39 0.36 9.32
C ALA A 43 -2.47 0.67 10.37
N PHE A 44 -2.38 0.12 11.59
CA PHE A 44 -3.38 0.37 12.64
C PHE A 44 -3.31 1.79 13.18
N GLU A 45 -2.14 2.43 13.12
CA GLU A 45 -1.96 3.80 13.60
C GLU A 45 -2.36 4.83 12.54
N ARG A 46 -2.27 4.46 11.27
CA ARG A 46 -2.51 5.39 10.14
C ARG A 46 -3.82 5.16 9.39
N ILE A 47 -4.58 4.11 9.72
CA ILE A 47 -5.84 3.81 9.03
C ILE A 47 -6.87 4.93 9.16
N GLU A 48 -6.83 5.68 10.28
CA GLU A 48 -7.72 6.83 10.51
C GLU A 48 -7.43 8.02 9.58
N GLU A 49 -6.24 8.07 8.98
CA GLU A 49 -5.87 9.10 8.00
C GLU A 49 -6.48 8.85 6.62
N LEU A 50 -6.97 7.63 6.36
CA LEU A 50 -7.59 7.29 5.09
C LEU A 50 -8.94 8.00 4.94
N GLN A 51 -9.16 8.55 3.75
CA GLN A 51 -10.42 9.21 3.40
C GLN A 51 -11.04 8.54 2.18
N GLY A 52 -12.37 8.50 2.16
CA GLY A 52 -13.15 7.92 1.05
C GLY A 52 -13.54 6.47 1.27
N SER A 53 -13.94 5.81 0.18
CA SER A 53 -14.41 4.43 0.17
C SER A 53 -13.42 3.53 -0.55
N TYR A 54 -13.31 2.29 -0.06
CA TYR A 54 -12.50 1.23 -0.69
C TYR A 54 -13.41 0.08 -1.11
N ASP A 55 -13.25 -0.41 -2.33
CA ASP A 55 -14.02 -1.55 -2.85
C ASP A 55 -13.54 -2.88 -2.27
N PHE A 56 -12.28 -2.95 -1.86
CA PHE A 56 -11.65 -4.17 -1.37
C PHE A 56 -10.57 -3.87 -0.33
N PHE A 57 -10.47 -4.73 0.67
CA PHE A 57 -9.47 -4.64 1.74
C PHE A 57 -8.74 -5.97 1.92
N VAL A 58 -7.41 -5.92 1.95
CA VAL A 58 -6.55 -7.07 2.24
C VAL A 58 -5.80 -6.80 3.53
N CYS A 59 -6.09 -7.57 4.57
CA CYS A 59 -5.31 -7.55 5.81
C CYS A 59 -4.33 -8.73 5.80
N GLY A 60 -3.07 -8.44 5.52
CA GLY A 60 -1.94 -9.38 5.68
C GLY A 60 -1.10 -9.12 6.93
N CYS A 61 -1.55 -8.21 7.80
CA CYS A 61 -0.80 -7.77 8.97
C CYS A 61 -0.74 -8.89 10.03
N ILE A 62 0.43 -9.08 10.63
CA ILE A 62 0.63 -10.01 11.75
C ILE A 62 -0.17 -9.49 12.94
N LYS A 63 -0.92 -10.38 13.60
CA LYS A 63 -1.66 -10.08 14.83
C LYS A 63 -0.70 -9.47 15.86
N ARG A 64 -1.03 -8.32 16.46
CA ARG A 64 -0.32 -7.86 17.67
C ARG A 64 -0.55 -8.93 18.75
N SER A 65 0.54 -9.58 19.17
CA SER A 65 0.58 -10.56 20.27
C SER A 65 0.31 -9.88 21.60
#